data_AF-A0AAJ0FAN9-F1
#
_entry.id   AF-A0AAJ0FAN9-F1
#
_cell.length_a   1.000
_cell.length_b   1.000
_cell.length_c   1.000
_cell.angle_alpha   90.00
_cell.angle_beta   90.00
_cell.angle_gamma   90.00
#
_symmetry.space_group_name_H-M   'P 1'
#
loop_
_entity.id
_entity.type
_entity.pdbx_description
1 polymer ?
#
loop_
_entity_poly.entity_id
_entity_poly.type
_entity_poly.pdbx_seq_one_letter_code
_entity_poly.pdbx_strand_id
1 'polypeptide(L)'
;MDSSAESTSSMSTYPIDEATLKAVYASDQEMYPAPLPYERLQAWVESSGGLSMCFKNPTDPAQGLIGVIITLPVKETYWRRLLRGEIKEMEIVPESMLASLLQGNATQKVGLHVSHVERFTESEPGVRGGFAATALDEVLGRARLRTDWEVVGLSALTATPAGKKTFQRLGFEPTGYRETFIQRATEGDSAASMEGAIEMICTYPGDEMETHIESSCIVSASEMAVRYCYP
;
A
#
# COMPACT_ATOMS: atom_id res chain seq x y z
N MET A 1 -30.36 31.36 -12.92
CA MET A 1 -29.72 30.07 -13.27
C MET A 1 -28.24 30.30 -13.09
N ASP A 2 -27.77 30.07 -11.88
CA ASP A 2 -26.38 30.31 -11.51
C ASP A 2 -25.58 29.06 -11.86
N SER A 3 -24.69 29.20 -12.84
CA SER A 3 -23.81 28.12 -13.30
C SER A 3 -22.56 28.15 -12.44
N SER A 4 -22.60 27.47 -11.29
CA SER A 4 -21.40 27.23 -10.49
C SER A 4 -20.50 26.27 -11.26
N ALA A 5 -19.43 26.81 -11.85
CA ALA A 5 -18.34 26.02 -12.37
C ALA A 5 -17.71 25.23 -11.21
N GLU A 6 -17.87 23.91 -11.21
CA GLU A 6 -17.10 23.00 -10.36
C GLU A 6 -15.63 23.18 -10.72
N SER A 7 -14.89 23.90 -9.88
CA SER A 7 -13.44 23.96 -9.94
C SER A 7 -12.90 22.58 -9.55
N THR A 8 -12.68 21.72 -10.55
CA THR A 8 -11.88 20.51 -10.36
C THR A 8 -10.44 20.96 -10.12
N SER A 9 -10.04 21.08 -8.85
CA SER A 9 -8.64 21.30 -8.51
C SER A 9 -7.83 20.11 -9.03
N SER A 10 -7.17 20.31 -10.17
CA SER A 10 -6.37 19.30 -10.86
C SER A 10 -5.07 19.11 -10.08
N MET A 11 -4.96 18.01 -9.32
CA MET A 11 -3.70 17.66 -8.66
C MET A 11 -2.64 17.33 -9.73
N SER A 12 -1.41 17.81 -9.54
CA SER A 12 -0.29 17.47 -10.41
C SER A 12 0.54 16.36 -9.78
N THR A 13 0.98 15.41 -10.59
CA THR A 13 1.82 14.28 -10.14
C THR A 13 3.30 14.54 -10.39
N TYR A 14 4.17 14.10 -9.48
CA TYR A 14 5.61 14.21 -9.59
C TYR A 14 6.29 12.91 -9.14
N PRO A 15 7.51 12.61 -9.61
CA PRO A 15 8.33 11.56 -9.01
C PRO A 15 8.50 11.79 -7.51
N ILE A 16 8.63 10.70 -6.74
CA ILE A 16 8.91 10.78 -5.31
C ILE A 16 10.37 11.20 -5.14
N ASP A 17 10.59 12.35 -4.50
CA ASP A 17 11.95 12.81 -4.16
C ASP A 17 12.50 12.09 -2.92
N GLU A 18 13.82 12.10 -2.75
CA GLU A 18 14.51 11.37 -1.68
C GLU A 18 14.02 11.78 -0.28
N ALA A 19 13.76 13.08 -0.07
CA ALA A 19 13.27 13.59 1.21
C ALA A 19 11.88 13.03 1.54
N THR A 20 10.97 13.03 0.56
CA THR A 20 9.63 12.44 0.72
C THR A 20 9.72 10.94 0.94
N LEU A 21 10.57 10.23 0.22
CA LEU A 21 10.74 8.79 0.38
C LEU A 21 11.27 8.41 1.77
N LYS A 22 12.20 9.19 2.33
CA LYS A 22 12.68 9.02 3.72
C LYS A 22 11.61 9.31 4.75
N ALA A 23 10.74 10.29 4.49
CA ALA A 23 9.60 10.58 5.37
C ALA A 23 8.60 9.41 5.38
N VAL A 24 8.26 8.87 4.21
CA VAL A 24 7.43 7.65 4.08
C VAL A 24 8.05 6.48 4.83
N TYR A 25 9.35 6.25 4.62
CA TYR A 25 10.07 5.20 5.33
C TYR A 25 9.97 5.34 6.85
N ALA A 26 10.20 6.55 7.38
CA ALA A 26 10.10 6.82 8.81
C ALA A 26 8.67 6.57 9.34
N SER A 27 7.65 7.04 8.61
CA SER A 27 6.22 6.80 8.89
C SER A 27 5.92 5.30 8.97
N ASP A 28 6.40 4.51 8.01
CA ASP A 28 6.21 3.06 7.99
C ASP A 28 6.93 2.35 9.16
N GLN A 29 8.15 2.76 9.52
CA GLN A 29 8.87 2.17 10.66
C GLN A 29 8.18 2.46 12.01
N GLU A 30 7.48 3.58 12.14
CA GLU A 30 6.70 3.91 13.33
C GLU A 30 5.42 3.08 13.45
N MET A 31 4.82 2.68 12.32
CA MET A 31 3.54 1.96 12.28
C MET A 31 3.68 0.44 12.17
N TYR A 32 4.68 -0.05 11.46
CA TYR A 32 4.81 -1.45 11.06
C TYR A 32 6.07 -2.10 11.64
N PRO A 33 5.92 -3.00 12.63
CA PRO A 33 7.07 -3.59 13.32
C PRO A 33 7.83 -4.65 12.49
N ALA A 34 7.52 -4.81 11.19
CA ALA A 34 8.33 -5.60 10.27
C ALA A 34 9.25 -4.67 9.44
N PRO A 35 10.55 -4.58 9.76
CA PRO A 35 11.42 -3.60 9.14
C PRO A 35 11.69 -3.95 7.67
N LEU A 36 11.10 -3.18 6.76
CA LEU A 36 11.55 -3.08 5.38
C LEU A 36 12.84 -2.25 5.35
N PRO A 37 13.96 -2.69 4.75
CA PRO A 37 15.14 -1.83 4.57
C PRO A 37 14.85 -0.65 3.63
N TYR A 38 15.45 0.52 3.89
CA TYR A 38 15.22 1.71 3.05
C TYR A 38 15.61 1.48 1.59
N GLU A 39 16.69 0.75 1.34
CA GLU A 39 17.16 0.40 0.00
C GLU A 39 16.14 -0.44 -0.76
N ARG A 40 15.34 -1.25 -0.04
CA ARG A 40 14.27 -2.03 -0.65
C ARG A 40 13.13 -1.13 -1.10
N LEU A 41 12.72 -0.18 -0.26
CA LEU A 41 11.69 0.81 -0.59
C LEU A 41 12.13 1.68 -1.79
N GLN A 42 13.39 2.08 -1.82
CA GLN A 42 13.96 2.79 -2.96
C GLN A 42 13.89 1.97 -4.25
N ALA A 43 14.37 0.72 -4.22
CA ALA A 43 14.33 -0.18 -5.38
C ALA A 43 12.89 -0.42 -5.89
N TRP A 44 11.91 -0.46 -4.98
CA TRP A 44 10.48 -0.55 -5.30
C TRP A 44 9.98 0.66 -6.09
N VAL A 45 10.28 1.88 -5.62
CA VAL A 45 9.89 3.12 -6.30
C VAL A 45 10.53 3.21 -7.68
N GLU A 46 11.83 2.94 -7.79
CA GLU A 46 12.59 2.97 -9.04
C GLU A 46 12.06 1.96 -10.07
N SER A 47 11.64 0.79 -9.61
CA SER A 47 11.12 -0.29 -10.46
C SER A 47 9.63 -0.19 -10.76
N SER A 48 8.91 0.79 -10.19
CA SER A 48 7.46 0.91 -10.33
C SER A 48 6.99 1.40 -11.72
N GLY A 49 7.90 1.89 -12.56
CA GLY A 49 7.56 2.39 -13.90
C GLY A 49 6.72 3.66 -13.89
N GLY A 50 6.88 4.52 -12.89
CA GLY A 50 6.12 5.77 -12.74
C GLY A 50 4.73 5.59 -12.10
N LEU A 51 4.47 4.43 -11.51
CA LEU A 51 3.26 4.14 -10.71
C LEU A 51 3.41 4.50 -9.23
N SER A 52 4.62 4.83 -8.78
CA SER A 52 4.87 5.47 -7.49
C SER A 52 5.11 6.96 -7.71
N MET A 53 4.33 7.81 -7.04
CA MET A 53 4.32 9.26 -7.30
C MET A 53 3.84 10.08 -6.10
N CYS A 54 4.26 11.34 -6.07
CA CYS A 54 3.75 12.38 -5.19
C CYS A 54 2.66 13.19 -5.89
N PHE A 55 1.71 13.70 -5.12
CA PHE A 55 0.69 14.64 -5.57
C PHE A 55 0.99 16.00 -4.95
N LYS A 56 1.09 17.04 -5.78
CA LYS A 56 1.31 18.41 -5.33
C LYS A 56 0.21 19.34 -5.81
N ASN A 57 -0.05 20.39 -5.05
CA ASN A 57 -0.94 21.47 -5.45
C ASN A 57 -0.27 22.25 -6.61
N PRO A 58 -0.91 22.36 -7.78
CA PRO A 58 -0.34 23.13 -8.90
C PRO A 58 -0.14 24.61 -8.58
N THR A 59 -0.89 25.19 -7.63
CA THR A 59 -0.80 26.61 -7.27
C THR A 59 0.31 26.89 -6.27
N ASP A 60 0.82 25.86 -5.58
CA ASP A 60 1.99 25.94 -4.71
C ASP A 60 2.85 24.67 -4.85
N PRO A 61 3.66 24.56 -5.91
CA PRO A 61 4.50 23.38 -6.12
C PRO A 61 5.66 23.27 -5.12
N ALA A 62 6.01 24.37 -4.42
CA ALA A 62 7.16 24.44 -3.53
C ALA A 62 6.83 24.00 -2.09
N GLN A 63 5.58 24.18 -1.63
CA GLN A 63 5.14 23.77 -0.29
C GLN A 63 3.87 22.91 -0.27
N GLY A 64 3.23 22.69 -1.42
CA GLY A 64 1.94 22.00 -1.51
C GLY A 64 2.00 20.50 -1.73
N LEU A 65 2.86 19.74 -1.02
CA LEU A 65 2.80 18.27 -1.08
C LEU A 65 1.49 17.79 -0.43
N ILE A 66 0.60 17.21 -1.22
CA ILE A 66 -0.73 16.74 -0.78
C ILE A 66 -0.63 15.33 -0.21
N GLY A 67 0.14 14.47 -0.85
CA GLY A 67 0.23 13.06 -0.50
C GLY A 67 1.11 12.27 -1.46
N VAL A 68 1.24 10.98 -1.19
CA VAL A 68 2.07 10.04 -1.93
C VAL A 68 1.36 8.71 -2.08
N ILE A 69 1.67 8.00 -3.16
CA ILE A 69 1.31 6.60 -3.36
C ILE A 69 2.54 5.83 -3.87
N ILE A 70 2.77 4.66 -3.29
CA ILE A 70 3.78 3.69 -3.74
C ILE A 70 3.02 2.45 -4.20
N THR A 71 3.09 2.18 -5.50
CA THR A 71 2.45 1.03 -6.14
C THR A 71 3.47 0.17 -6.84
N LEU A 72 3.40 -1.13 -6.56
CA LEU A 72 4.23 -2.17 -7.13
C LEU A 72 3.45 -2.92 -8.23
N PRO A 73 3.91 -2.91 -9.49
CA PRO A 73 3.31 -3.70 -10.55
C PRO A 73 3.80 -5.15 -10.46
N VAL A 74 3.17 -5.96 -9.63
CA VAL A 74 3.59 -7.34 -9.37
C VAL A 74 3.09 -8.27 -10.48
N LYS A 75 3.95 -9.14 -11.04
CA LYS A 75 3.52 -10.16 -12.00
C LYS A 75 2.43 -11.03 -11.37
N GLU A 76 1.40 -11.40 -12.14
CA GLU A 76 0.22 -12.10 -11.63
C GLU A 76 0.56 -13.31 -10.75
N THR A 77 1.57 -14.10 -11.14
CA THR A 77 2.01 -15.28 -10.38
C THR A 77 2.41 -14.92 -8.96
N TYR A 78 3.23 -13.88 -8.75
CA TYR A 78 3.63 -13.42 -7.42
C TYR A 78 2.52 -12.64 -6.73
N TRP A 79 1.72 -11.88 -7.48
CA TRP A 79 0.59 -11.15 -6.92
C TRP A 79 -0.42 -12.08 -6.25
N ARG A 80 -0.78 -13.19 -6.91
CA ARG A 80 -1.67 -14.20 -6.33
C ARG A 80 -1.08 -14.89 -5.09
N ARG A 81 0.24 -15.06 -5.04
CA ARG A 81 0.94 -15.61 -3.87
C ARG A 81 0.90 -14.62 -2.69
N LEU A 82 1.08 -13.33 -2.98
CA LEU A 82 0.97 -12.24 -2.01
C LEU A 82 -0.45 -12.19 -1.42
N LEU A 83 -1.49 -12.29 -2.25
CA LEU A 83 -2.89 -12.32 -1.78
C LEU A 83 -3.19 -13.47 -0.83
N ARG A 84 -2.47 -14.59 -0.94
CA ARG A 84 -2.63 -15.77 -0.09
C ARG A 84 -1.68 -15.79 1.11
N GLY A 85 -0.78 -14.81 1.24
CA GLY A 85 0.25 -14.81 2.27
C GLY A 85 1.39 -15.79 2.04
N GLU A 86 1.50 -16.41 0.85
CA GLU A 86 2.60 -17.31 0.51
C GLU A 86 3.93 -16.57 0.31
N ILE A 87 3.85 -15.28 0.03
CA ILE A 87 4.96 -14.33 0.12
C ILE A 87 4.47 -13.11 0.90
N LYS A 88 5.34 -12.53 1.71
CA LYS A 88 5.09 -11.29 2.44
C LYS A 88 5.46 -10.10 1.56
N GLU A 89 4.92 -8.93 1.89
CA GLU A 89 5.20 -7.70 1.16
C GLU A 89 6.72 -7.40 1.13
N MET A 90 7.39 -7.53 2.28
CA MET A 90 8.85 -7.34 2.42
C MET A 90 9.70 -8.30 1.58
N GLU A 91 9.13 -9.42 1.12
CA GLU A 91 9.83 -10.42 0.30
C GLU A 91 9.76 -10.10 -1.20
N ILE A 92 9.05 -9.05 -1.60
CA ILE A 92 8.94 -8.64 -3.01
C ILE A 92 10.31 -8.17 -3.51
N VAL A 93 10.89 -8.92 -4.45
CA VAL A 93 12.16 -8.63 -5.11
C VAL A 93 11.89 -8.00 -6.48
N PRO A 94 12.21 -6.70 -6.70
CA PRO A 94 11.88 -5.98 -7.92
C PRO A 94 12.24 -6.69 -9.23
N GLU A 95 13.47 -7.18 -9.31
CA GLU A 95 14.08 -7.69 -10.53
C GLU A 95 13.40 -8.95 -11.05
N SER A 96 12.81 -9.74 -10.14
CA SER A 96 12.19 -11.02 -10.47
C SER A 96 10.67 -10.98 -10.40
N MET A 97 10.09 -10.18 -9.50
CA MET A 97 8.66 -10.23 -9.18
C MET A 97 7.83 -9.11 -9.80
N LEU A 98 8.43 -7.96 -10.13
CA LEU A 98 7.71 -6.87 -10.77
C LEU A 98 7.67 -7.06 -12.29
N ALA A 99 6.58 -6.60 -12.90
CA ALA A 99 6.36 -6.64 -14.33
C ALA A 99 7.45 -5.86 -15.06
N SER A 100 7.92 -6.40 -16.18
CA SER A 100 8.95 -5.73 -16.96
C SER A 100 8.43 -4.39 -17.48
N LEU A 101 9.23 -3.35 -17.27
CA LEU A 101 9.00 -2.03 -17.86
C LEU A 101 9.37 -1.99 -19.35
N LEU A 102 10.26 -2.89 -19.79
CA LEU A 102 10.65 -3.02 -21.18
C LEU A 102 9.51 -3.63 -21.99
N GLN A 103 9.22 -3.01 -23.14
CA GLN A 103 8.24 -3.52 -24.09
C GLN A 103 8.66 -4.90 -24.57
N GLY A 104 7.93 -5.92 -24.13
CA GLY A 104 8.01 -7.27 -24.67
C GLY A 104 6.95 -7.48 -25.76
N ASN A 105 7.14 -8.52 -26.58
CA ASN A 105 6.15 -8.89 -27.60
C ASN A 105 4.89 -9.55 -27.01
N ALA A 106 4.88 -9.89 -25.71
CA ALA A 106 3.79 -10.58 -25.04
C ALA A 106 3.20 -9.71 -23.93
N THR A 107 1.87 -9.66 -23.87
CA THR A 107 1.12 -9.02 -22.80
C THR A 107 1.37 -9.75 -21.47
N GLN A 108 1.75 -9.00 -20.45
CA GLN A 108 1.97 -9.49 -19.09
C GLN A 108 0.73 -9.24 -18.24
N LYS A 109 0.28 -10.24 -17.48
CA LYS A 109 -0.74 -10.05 -16.46
C LYS A 109 -0.13 -9.49 -15.19
N VAL A 110 -0.67 -8.38 -14.70
CA VAL A 110 -0.07 -7.57 -13.62
C VAL A 110 -1.11 -7.25 -12.56
N GLY A 111 -0.81 -7.52 -11.30
CA GLY A 111 -1.54 -7.01 -10.16
C GLY A 111 -0.87 -5.75 -9.62
N LEU A 112 -1.66 -4.73 -9.27
CA LEU A 112 -1.15 -3.47 -8.73
C LEU A 112 -1.24 -3.51 -7.21
N HIS A 113 -0.12 -3.73 -6.55
CA HIS A 113 -0.07 -3.78 -5.09
C HIS A 113 0.33 -2.42 -4.51
N VAL A 114 -0.55 -1.84 -3.70
CA VAL A 114 -0.34 -0.56 -3.02
C VAL A 114 0.36 -0.87 -1.71
N SER A 115 1.66 -0.61 -1.68
CA SER A 115 2.49 -0.78 -0.48
C SER A 115 2.29 0.39 0.48
N HIS A 116 2.14 1.61 -0.06
CA HIS A 116 1.95 2.79 0.76
C HIS A 116 1.02 3.80 0.09
N VAL A 117 0.13 4.42 0.87
CA VAL A 117 -0.66 5.58 0.46
C VAL A 117 -0.92 6.47 1.66
N GLU A 118 -0.45 7.72 1.58
CA GLU A 118 -0.54 8.69 2.67
C GLU A 118 -0.91 10.08 2.15
N ARG A 119 -1.69 10.81 2.94
CA ARG A 119 -2.08 12.20 2.69
C ARG A 119 -1.48 13.09 3.78
N PHE A 120 -0.69 14.08 3.39
CA PHE A 120 0.01 14.99 4.30
C PHE A 120 -0.77 16.27 4.64
N THR A 121 -1.77 16.64 3.83
CA THR A 121 -2.59 17.83 4.07
C THR A 121 -4.03 17.46 4.40
N GLU A 122 -4.69 18.25 5.24
CA GLU A 122 -6.14 18.16 5.40
C GLU A 122 -6.81 18.65 4.10
N SER A 123 -7.69 17.84 3.51
CA SER A 123 -8.26 18.13 2.19
C SER A 123 -9.00 19.46 2.15
N GLU A 124 -8.83 20.18 1.04
CA GLU A 124 -9.84 21.15 0.60
C GLU A 124 -11.18 20.43 0.36
N PRO A 125 -12.31 21.00 0.81
CA PRO A 125 -13.63 20.44 0.52
C PRO A 125 -13.88 20.41 -0.99
N GLY A 126 -14.05 19.22 -1.58
CA GLY A 126 -14.46 19.10 -2.99
C GLY A 126 -13.98 17.86 -3.76
N VAL A 127 -12.98 17.12 -3.27
CA VAL A 127 -12.50 15.89 -3.95
C VAL A 127 -13.45 14.74 -3.70
N ARG A 128 -14.25 14.34 -4.70
CA ARG A 128 -15.08 13.13 -4.64
C ARG A 128 -14.19 11.90 -4.40
N GLY A 129 -14.50 11.12 -3.36
CA GLY A 129 -13.77 9.87 -3.04
C GLY A 129 -12.52 10.03 -2.18
N GLY A 130 -12.04 11.25 -1.94
CA GLY A 130 -10.83 11.52 -1.15
C GLY A 130 -9.51 11.20 -1.87
N PHE A 131 -8.40 11.44 -1.17
CA PHE A 131 -7.05 11.33 -1.73
C PHE A 131 -6.74 9.91 -2.26
N ALA A 132 -7.01 8.87 -1.48
CA ALA A 132 -6.71 7.49 -1.88
C ALA A 132 -7.46 7.06 -3.16
N ALA A 133 -8.73 7.46 -3.33
CA ALA A 133 -9.46 7.20 -4.57
C ALA A 133 -8.78 7.86 -5.77
N THR A 134 -8.45 9.15 -5.63
CA THR A 134 -7.79 9.93 -6.68
C THR A 134 -6.43 9.32 -7.05
N ALA A 135 -5.64 8.94 -6.06
CA ALA A 135 -4.33 8.35 -6.27
C ALA A 135 -4.41 6.98 -6.98
N LEU A 136 -5.39 6.14 -6.60
CA LEU A 136 -5.60 4.85 -7.24
C LEU A 136 -6.12 4.96 -8.67
N ASP A 137 -7.01 5.91 -8.94
CA ASP A 137 -7.52 6.16 -10.29
C ASP A 137 -6.40 6.62 -11.23
N GLU A 138 -5.49 7.49 -10.75
CA GLU A 138 -4.30 7.90 -11.49
C GLU A 138 -3.36 6.72 -11.79
N VAL A 139 -3.07 5.90 -10.78
CA VAL A 139 -2.24 4.69 -10.93
C VAL A 139 -2.86 3.73 -11.96
N LEU A 140 -4.17 3.48 -11.84
CA LEU A 140 -4.89 2.58 -12.74
C LEU A 140 -4.96 3.15 -14.16
N GLY A 141 -5.14 4.47 -14.30
CA GLY A 141 -5.09 5.17 -15.58
C GLY A 141 -3.76 4.96 -16.29
N ARG A 142 -2.63 5.21 -15.62
CA ARG A 142 -1.29 4.97 -16.17
C ARG A 142 -1.05 3.51 -16.53
N ALA A 143 -1.42 2.59 -15.66
CA ALA A 143 -1.25 1.17 -15.91
C ALA A 143 -2.05 0.69 -17.13
N ARG A 144 -3.26 1.23 -17.35
CA ARG A 144 -4.11 0.90 -18.52
C ARG A 144 -3.66 1.53 -19.83
N LEU A 145 -2.87 2.61 -19.79
CA LEU A 145 -2.26 3.19 -20.99
C LEU A 145 -1.12 2.33 -21.54
N ARG A 146 -0.63 1.36 -20.76
CA ARG A 146 0.37 0.39 -21.22
C ARG A 146 -0.29 -0.69 -22.07
N THR A 147 0.21 -0.87 -23.29
CA THR A 147 -0.29 -1.89 -24.22
C THR A 147 0.26 -3.29 -23.95
N ASP A 148 1.35 -3.37 -23.19
CA ASP A 148 2.03 -4.62 -22.84
C ASP A 148 1.52 -5.22 -21.53
N TRP A 149 0.57 -4.59 -20.84
CA TRP A 149 0.06 -5.04 -19.55
C TRP A 149 -1.45 -5.31 -19.59
N GLU A 150 -1.87 -6.40 -18.94
CA GLU A 150 -3.25 -6.70 -18.58
C GLU A 150 -3.37 -6.60 -17.06
N VAL A 151 -4.00 -5.54 -16.56
CA VAL A 151 -4.19 -5.33 -15.13
C VAL A 151 -5.28 -6.27 -14.60
N VAL A 152 -4.91 -7.21 -13.73
CA VAL A 152 -5.85 -8.21 -13.17
C VAL A 152 -6.59 -7.73 -11.92
N GLY A 153 -6.02 -6.78 -11.19
CA GLY A 153 -6.61 -6.24 -9.97
C GLY A 153 -5.65 -5.35 -9.19
N LEU A 154 -6.15 -4.84 -8.07
CA LEU A 154 -5.40 -4.07 -7.08
C LEU A 154 -5.41 -4.81 -5.74
N SER A 155 -4.38 -4.59 -4.93
CA SER A 155 -4.30 -5.12 -3.56
C SER A 155 -3.60 -4.16 -2.63
N ALA A 156 -3.84 -4.26 -1.32
CA ALA A 156 -3.13 -3.49 -0.31
C ALA A 156 -3.09 -4.25 1.01
N LEU A 157 -2.00 -4.13 1.77
CA LEU A 157 -1.92 -4.61 3.15
C LEU A 157 -2.33 -3.48 4.09
N THR A 158 -3.52 -3.59 4.69
CA THR A 158 -4.11 -2.49 5.48
C THR A 158 -3.73 -2.61 6.96
N ALA A 159 -2.75 -1.81 7.41
CA ALA A 159 -2.23 -1.87 8.79
C ALA A 159 -3.02 -1.05 9.82
N THR A 160 -3.86 -0.10 9.38
CA THR A 160 -4.64 0.76 10.28
C THR A 160 -6.15 0.59 10.10
N PRO A 161 -6.97 0.79 11.15
CA PRO A 161 -8.43 0.77 11.01
C PRO A 161 -8.95 1.79 9.99
N ALA A 162 -8.31 2.97 9.93
CA ALA A 162 -8.63 4.01 8.96
C ALA A 162 -8.30 3.58 7.52
N GLY A 163 -7.14 2.96 7.31
CA GLY A 163 -6.74 2.36 6.03
C GLY A 163 -7.74 1.29 5.58
N LYS A 164 -8.04 0.32 6.45
CA LYS A 164 -9.02 -0.75 6.18
C LYS A 164 -10.38 -0.18 5.75
N LYS A 165 -10.92 0.77 6.52
CA LYS A 165 -12.19 1.43 6.20
C LYS A 165 -12.15 2.19 4.87
N THR A 166 -11.01 2.81 4.56
CA THR A 166 -10.79 3.51 3.30
C THR A 166 -10.84 2.53 2.12
N PHE A 167 -10.04 1.47 2.15
CA PHE A 167 -9.99 0.48 1.06
C PHE A 167 -11.33 -0.28 0.88
N GLN A 168 -12.03 -0.60 1.96
CA GLN A 168 -13.38 -1.18 1.89
C GLN A 168 -14.36 -0.27 1.13
N ARG A 169 -14.35 1.04 1.40
CA ARG A 169 -15.19 2.01 0.67
C ARG A 169 -14.84 2.13 -0.81
N LEU A 170 -13.61 1.77 -1.18
CA LEU A 170 -13.12 1.76 -2.56
C LEU A 170 -13.41 0.43 -3.27
N GLY A 171 -14.15 -0.48 -2.61
CA GLY A 171 -14.56 -1.76 -3.17
C GLY A 171 -13.52 -2.87 -3.03
N PHE A 172 -12.58 -2.74 -2.09
CA PHE A 172 -11.67 -3.85 -1.75
C PHE A 172 -12.33 -4.79 -0.76
N GLU A 173 -12.10 -6.08 -0.96
CA GLU A 173 -12.57 -7.15 -0.10
C GLU A 173 -11.39 -7.81 0.62
N PRO A 174 -11.56 -8.26 1.87
CA PRO A 174 -10.51 -8.97 2.58
C PRO A 174 -10.22 -10.32 1.90
N THR A 175 -8.95 -10.67 1.77
CA THR A 175 -8.53 -11.97 1.22
C THR A 175 -8.63 -13.12 2.23
N GLY A 176 -8.66 -12.79 3.52
CA GLY A 176 -8.46 -13.73 4.62
C GLY A 176 -7.01 -13.82 5.11
N TYR A 177 -6.04 -13.29 4.36
CA TYR A 177 -4.65 -13.18 4.82
C TYR A 177 -4.47 -12.00 5.78
N ARG A 178 -3.88 -12.26 6.96
CA ARG A 178 -3.63 -11.27 8.02
C ARG A 178 -2.26 -11.49 8.67
N GLU A 179 -1.55 -10.41 8.98
CA GLU A 179 -0.35 -10.41 9.81
C GLU A 179 -0.70 -9.77 11.16
N THR A 180 -0.55 -10.52 12.25
CA THR A 180 -0.85 -10.07 13.62
C THR A 180 0.44 -10.00 14.42
N PHE A 181 0.75 -8.83 14.97
CA PHE A 181 1.95 -8.60 15.76
C PHE A 181 1.62 -8.66 17.24
N ILE A 182 2.34 -9.50 17.96
CA ILE A 182 2.10 -9.80 19.37
C ILE A 182 3.36 -9.48 20.16
N GLN A 183 3.20 -8.76 21.26
CA GLN A 183 4.26 -8.57 22.23
C GLN A 183 4.13 -9.63 23.32
N ARG A 184 5.07 -10.57 23.39
CA ARG A 184 5.11 -11.54 24.49
C ARG A 184 5.92 -10.98 25.65
N ALA A 185 5.40 -11.11 26.87
CA ALA A 185 6.19 -10.87 28.06
C ALA A 185 7.28 -11.95 28.16
N THR A 186 8.54 -11.56 28.34
CA THR A 186 9.63 -12.47 28.67
C THR A 186 9.40 -13.01 30.09
N GLU A 187 9.19 -14.31 30.24
CA GLU A 187 9.11 -14.94 31.56
C GLU A 187 10.43 -14.72 32.31
N GLY A 188 10.41 -13.88 33.35
CA GLY A 188 11.57 -13.60 34.21
C GLY A 188 11.94 -12.14 34.36
N ASP A 189 11.38 -11.24 33.55
CA ASP A 189 11.62 -9.81 33.70
C ASP A 189 10.70 -9.20 34.77
N SER A 190 11.31 -8.74 35.86
CA SER A 190 10.71 -7.75 36.76
C SER A 190 10.14 -6.59 35.96
N ALA A 191 9.00 -6.03 36.39
CA ALA A 191 8.10 -5.07 35.72
C ALA A 191 8.70 -3.74 35.18
N ALA A 192 10.02 -3.65 34.95
CA ALA A 192 10.74 -2.47 34.52
C ALA A 192 11.32 -2.55 33.09
N SER A 193 11.32 -3.71 32.41
CA SER A 193 11.72 -3.83 30.99
C SER A 193 10.54 -4.24 30.11
N MET A 194 9.88 -3.26 29.47
CA MET A 194 8.89 -3.52 28.41
C MET A 194 9.55 -3.81 27.04
N GLU A 195 10.74 -4.44 27.01
CA GLU A 195 11.40 -4.88 25.77
C GLU A 195 11.04 -6.35 25.49
N GLY A 196 9.73 -6.64 25.42
CA GLY A 196 9.25 -7.94 24.95
C GLY A 196 9.49 -8.10 23.45
N ALA A 197 9.94 -9.29 23.02
CA ALA A 197 10.09 -9.59 21.60
C ALA A 197 8.74 -9.50 20.87
N ILE A 198 8.71 -8.78 19.75
CA ILE A 198 7.54 -8.73 18.86
C ILE A 198 7.59 -9.96 17.95
N GLU A 199 6.55 -10.78 18.01
CA GLU A 199 6.35 -11.92 17.12
C GLU A 199 5.24 -11.59 16.11
N MET A 200 5.42 -12.02 14.87
CA MET A 200 4.39 -11.92 13.84
C MET A 200 3.74 -13.28 13.58
N ILE A 201 2.42 -13.36 13.79
CA ILE A 201 1.59 -14.52 13.49
C ILE A 201 0.79 -14.25 12.21
N CYS A 202 0.89 -15.13 11.23
CA CYS A 202 0.10 -15.06 10.01
C CYS A 202 -1.17 -15.93 10.13
N THR A 203 -2.30 -15.39 9.69
CA THR A 203 -3.54 -16.14 9.46
C THR A 203 -3.81 -16.20 7.97
N TYR A 204 -4.14 -17.38 7.45
CA TYR A 204 -4.30 -17.62 6.03
C TYR A 204 -5.77 -17.81 5.61
N PRO A 205 -6.11 -17.60 4.32
CA PRO A 205 -7.46 -17.82 3.84
C PRO A 205 -7.94 -19.25 4.09
N GLY A 206 -9.05 -19.39 4.83
CA GLY A 206 -9.65 -20.69 5.16
C GLY A 206 -9.19 -21.30 6.49
N ASP A 207 -8.23 -20.69 7.19
CA ASP A 207 -7.92 -21.08 8.56
C ASP A 207 -9.14 -20.86 9.46
N GLU A 208 -9.49 -21.87 10.26
CA GLU A 208 -10.44 -21.67 11.35
C GLU A 208 -9.80 -20.72 12.36
N MET A 209 -10.52 -19.67 12.76
CA MET A 209 -10.03 -18.60 13.63
C MET A 209 -9.92 -19.10 15.09
N GLU A 210 -9.15 -20.16 15.33
CA GLU A 210 -8.97 -20.80 16.64
C GLU A 210 -7.70 -20.33 17.37
N THR A 211 -7.07 -19.24 16.94
CA THR A 211 -6.01 -18.63 17.76
C THR A 211 -6.64 -17.82 18.89
N HIS A 212 -6.78 -18.47 20.05
CA HIS A 212 -6.99 -17.83 21.35
C HIS A 212 -5.76 -16.95 21.71
N ILE A 213 -5.55 -15.87 20.96
CA ILE A 213 -4.59 -14.83 21.32
C ILE A 213 -5.36 -13.86 22.21
N GLU A 214 -4.90 -13.70 23.45
CA GLU A 214 -5.42 -12.67 24.34
C GLU A 214 -5.25 -11.30 23.67
N SER A 215 -6.35 -10.57 23.49
CA SER A 215 -6.32 -9.28 22.79
C SER A 215 -5.37 -8.26 23.44
N SER A 216 -5.05 -8.43 24.72
CA SER A 216 -4.09 -7.64 25.48
C SER A 216 -2.64 -7.75 25.00
N CYS A 217 -2.30 -8.76 24.19
CA CYS A 217 -0.94 -8.94 23.68
C CYS A 217 -0.77 -8.44 22.22
N ILE A 218 -1.86 -8.05 21.54
CA ILE A 218 -1.81 -7.61 20.14
C ILE A 218 -1.36 -6.16 20.08
N VAL A 219 -0.22 -5.93 19.41
CA VAL A 219 0.34 -4.59 19.16
C VAL A 219 -0.31 -3.96 17.92
N SER A 220 -0.40 -4.75 16.85
CA SER A 220 -1.00 -4.31 15.58
C SER A 220 -1.46 -5.51 14.76
N ALA A 221 -2.33 -5.26 13.79
CA ALA A 221 -2.73 -6.27 12.81
C ALA A 221 -2.93 -5.61 11.46
N SER A 222 -2.41 -6.24 10.41
CA SER A 222 -2.59 -5.82 9.03
C SER A 222 -3.36 -6.88 8.24
N GLU A 223 -4.27 -6.45 7.37
CA GLU A 223 -5.12 -7.37 6.59
C GLU A 223 -4.99 -7.08 5.11
N MET A 224 -4.68 -8.13 4.34
CA MET A 224 -4.55 -8.04 2.89
C MET A 224 -5.94 -7.94 2.26
N ALA A 225 -6.15 -6.88 1.48
CA ALA A 225 -7.37 -6.60 0.77
C ALA A 225 -7.13 -6.57 -0.75
N VAL A 226 -8.14 -6.95 -1.53
CA VAL A 226 -8.07 -7.07 -2.99
C VAL A 226 -9.28 -6.47 -3.67
N ARG A 227 -9.09 -5.89 -4.85
CA ARG A 227 -10.15 -5.46 -5.79
C ARG A 227 -9.80 -5.94 -7.20
N TYR A 228 -10.51 -6.95 -7.71
CA TYR A 228 -10.29 -7.45 -9.05
C TYR A 228 -10.81 -6.47 -10.12
N CYS A 229 -10.12 -6.38 -11.26
CA CYS A 229 -10.56 -5.53 -12.39
C CYS A 229 -11.60 -6.23 -13.28
N TYR A 230 -11.70 -7.55 -13.21
CA TYR A 230 -12.66 -8.37 -13.93
C TYR A 230 -13.30 -9.38 -12.96
N PRO A 231 -14.62 -9.58 -12.99
CA PRO A 231 -15.29 -10.66 -12.27
C PRO A 231 -14.99 -12.04 -12.86
#